data_AF-A0AAD8XY60-F1
#
_entry.id   AF-A0AAD8XY60-F1
#
_cell.length_a   1.000
_cell.length_b   1.000
_cell.length_c   1.000
_cell.angle_alpha   90.00
_cell.angle_beta   90.00
_cell.angle_gamma   90.00
#
_symmetry.space_group_name_H-M   'P 1'
#
loop_
_entity.id
_entity.type
_entity.pdbx_description
1 polymer ?
#
loop_
_entity_poly.entity_id
_entity_poly.type
_entity_poly.pdbx_seq_one_letter_code
_entity_poly.pdbx_strand_id
1 'polypeptide(L)'
;MVISQKNADEVNAKMARVAPELKSPYAKYPLSAQTGRSMWVNPDGGRTAKGEPCFIAGQGKDQSMKEHYVYGAGSLGYGYYHLLTRDSHKILYVRLQSTTPFACCSCFNKEATRAIDEHDDVTRICYNRSVATIPDDIQAAKDAEAKARGTAKAVYNFTQNEQLVVNAIQTGVFIAHG
;
A
#
# COMPACT_ATOMS: atom_id res chain seq x y z
N MET A 1 0.14 -11.94 18.01
CA MET A 1 1.50 -11.85 17.45
C MET A 1 2.12 -10.59 18.03
N VAL A 2 3.21 -10.69 18.78
CA VAL A 2 3.86 -9.52 19.38
C VAL A 2 5.06 -9.18 18.52
N ILE A 3 5.11 -7.97 17.95
CA ILE A 3 6.24 -7.49 17.17
C ILE A 3 7.34 -7.09 18.16
N SER A 4 8.54 -7.65 18.02
CA SER A 4 9.66 -7.28 18.89
C SER A 4 10.13 -5.86 18.59
N GLN A 5 10.53 -5.11 19.63
CA GLN A 5 10.96 -3.72 19.49
C GLN A 5 12.17 -3.59 18.55
N LYS A 6 13.13 -4.53 18.64
CA LYS A 6 14.29 -4.58 17.76
C LYS A 6 13.90 -4.69 16.29
N ASN A 7 12.99 -5.61 15.96
CA ASN A 7 12.52 -5.78 14.57
C ASN A 7 11.78 -4.53 14.10
N ALA A 8 11.01 -3.89 14.99
CA ALA A 8 10.31 -2.66 14.66
C ALA A 8 11.29 -1.53 14.31
N ASP A 9 12.36 -1.36 15.07
CA ASP A 9 13.37 -0.32 14.83
C ASP A 9 14.16 -0.57 13.52
N GLU A 10 14.47 -1.84 13.21
CA GLU A 10 15.09 -2.22 11.93
C GLU A 10 14.17 -1.89 10.75
N VAL A 11 12.87 -2.19 10.84
CA VAL A 11 11.88 -1.85 9.81
C VAL A 11 11.73 -0.35 9.65
N ASN A 12 11.68 0.40 10.76
CA ASN A 12 11.61 1.88 10.72
C ASN A 12 12.84 2.49 10.03
N ALA A 13 14.03 1.94 10.27
CA ALA A 13 15.25 2.39 9.60
C ALA A 13 15.20 2.14 8.09
N LYS A 14 14.70 0.97 7.66
CA LYS A 14 14.47 0.66 6.24
C LYS A 14 13.46 1.62 5.61
N MET A 15 12.32 1.84 6.27
CA MET A 15 11.27 2.74 5.79
C MET A 15 11.80 4.16 5.56
N ALA A 16 12.57 4.70 6.51
CA ALA A 16 13.17 6.03 6.39
C ALA A 16 14.20 6.14 5.25
N ARG A 17 14.88 5.03 4.88
CA ARG A 17 15.83 4.99 3.77
C ARG A 17 15.12 4.97 2.42
N VAL A 18 14.02 4.22 2.30
CA VAL A 18 13.27 4.06 1.05
C VAL A 18 12.36 5.25 0.78
N ALA A 19 11.66 5.76 1.79
CA ALA A 19 10.78 6.92 1.67
C ALA A 19 10.98 7.86 2.87
N PRO A 20 11.58 9.05 2.69
CA PRO A 20 11.91 9.94 3.80
C PRO A 20 10.67 10.42 4.57
N GLU A 21 9.48 10.44 3.97
CA GLU A 21 8.23 10.80 4.64
C GLU A 21 7.85 9.80 5.74
N LEU A 22 8.23 8.53 5.57
CA LEU A 22 7.96 7.47 6.56
C LEU A 22 8.81 7.60 7.83
N LYS A 23 9.81 8.49 7.85
CA LYS A 23 10.53 8.87 9.08
C LYS A 23 9.62 9.54 10.10
N SER A 24 8.47 10.05 9.66
CA SER A 24 7.46 10.70 10.50
C SER A 24 7.02 9.79 11.66
N PRO A 25 6.84 10.35 12.88
CA PRO A 25 6.33 9.59 14.03
C PRO A 25 4.94 8.99 13.79
N TYR A 26 4.18 9.54 12.83
CA TYR A 26 2.84 9.08 12.47
C TYR A 26 2.83 7.86 11.54
N ALA A 27 3.97 7.47 10.98
CA ALA A 27 4.11 6.30 10.10
C ALA A 27 4.98 5.19 10.70
N LYS A 28 5.35 5.30 11.99
CA LYS A 28 6.20 4.34 12.69
C LYS A 28 5.59 2.93 12.65
N TYR A 29 6.42 1.93 12.41
CA TYR A 29 6.10 0.52 12.53
C TYR A 29 6.45 0.02 13.95
N PRO A 30 5.59 -0.81 14.57
CA PRO A 30 4.21 -1.05 14.17
C PRO A 30 3.34 0.20 14.38
N LEU A 31 2.42 0.44 13.44
CA LEU A 31 1.22 1.22 13.71
C LEU A 31 0.43 0.42 14.73
N SER A 32 0.39 0.89 15.96
CA SER A 32 -0.37 0.25 17.03
C SER A 32 -1.60 1.08 17.35
N ALA A 33 -2.76 0.41 17.43
CA ALA A 33 -3.99 0.98 17.97
C ALA A 33 -3.82 1.49 19.42
N GLN A 34 -2.76 1.10 20.13
CA GLN A 34 -2.38 1.62 21.45
C GLN A 34 -2.05 3.11 21.46
N THR A 35 -1.88 3.74 20.30
CA THR A 35 -1.90 5.21 20.17
C THR A 35 -3.28 5.82 20.43
N GLY A 36 -4.27 5.00 20.82
CA GLY A 36 -5.62 5.42 21.21
C GLY A 36 -6.58 5.57 20.03
N ARG A 37 -6.17 5.17 18.82
CA ARG A 37 -6.99 5.34 17.60
C ARG A 37 -7.44 4.00 17.05
N SER A 38 -8.74 3.80 17.06
CA SER A 38 -9.43 2.64 16.49
C SER A 38 -9.69 2.77 14.98
N MET A 39 -9.58 3.98 14.41
CA MET A 39 -9.94 4.26 13.02
C MET A 39 -8.96 5.22 12.35
N TRP A 40 -8.87 5.13 11.02
CA TRP A 40 -8.17 6.09 10.18
C TRP A 40 -8.81 7.48 10.28
N VAL A 41 -8.00 8.53 10.22
CA VAL A 41 -8.53 9.90 10.20
C VAL A 41 -9.10 10.19 8.82
N ASN A 42 -10.32 10.74 8.77
CA ASN A 42 -10.93 11.17 7.53
C ASN A 42 -10.14 12.38 6.96
N PRO A 43 -9.66 12.35 5.71
CA PRO A 43 -9.04 13.53 5.10
C PRO A 43 -10.03 14.71 5.00
N ASP A 44 -11.34 14.44 4.91
CA ASP A 44 -12.37 15.47 4.86
C ASP A 44 -12.78 15.91 6.27
N GLY A 45 -12.42 17.15 6.63
CA GLY A 45 -12.72 17.74 7.94
C GLY A 45 -11.91 17.18 9.12
N GLY A 46 -11.12 16.12 8.93
CA GLY A 46 -10.26 15.57 9.97
C GLY A 46 -9.11 16.50 10.34
N ARG A 47 -8.80 16.54 11.63
CA ARG A 47 -7.67 17.29 12.19
C ARG A 47 -6.74 16.37 12.96
N THR A 48 -5.45 16.70 12.94
CA THR A 48 -4.45 16.02 13.78
C THR A 48 -4.67 16.38 15.26
N ALA A 49 -3.99 15.67 16.17
CA ALA A 49 -4.01 16.02 17.60
C ALA A 49 -3.48 17.44 17.87
N LYS A 50 -2.71 18.00 16.92
CA LYS A 50 -2.19 19.37 16.95
C LYS A 50 -3.12 20.38 16.26
N GLY A 51 -4.28 19.95 15.77
CA GLY A 51 -5.25 20.80 15.07
C GLY A 51 -4.95 21.06 13.59
N GLU A 52 -3.91 20.43 13.03
CA GLU A 52 -3.53 20.60 11.62
C GLU A 52 -4.53 19.88 10.69
N PRO A 53 -4.79 20.42 9.50
CA PRO A 53 -5.71 19.79 8.55
C PRO A 53 -5.13 18.47 8.02
N CYS A 54 -5.95 17.42 7.93
CA CYS A 54 -5.52 16.13 7.37
C CYS A 54 -5.37 16.13 5.84
N PHE A 55 -5.94 17.13 5.16
CA PHE A 55 -5.80 17.37 3.73
C PHE A 55 -5.51 18.84 3.46
N ILE A 56 -4.53 19.10 2.61
CA ILE A 56 -4.23 20.44 2.09
C ILE A 56 -4.25 20.35 0.57
N ALA A 57 -5.18 21.04 -0.08
CA ALA A 57 -5.29 21.05 -1.53
C ALA A 57 -3.99 21.55 -2.17
N GLY A 58 -3.50 20.82 -3.17
CA GLY A 58 -2.31 21.20 -3.92
C GLY A 58 -2.65 22.11 -5.09
N GLN A 59 -1.73 23.01 -5.45
CA GLN A 59 -1.89 23.90 -6.61
C GLN A 59 -1.26 23.37 -7.91
N GLY A 60 -0.69 22.16 -7.91
CA GLY A 60 -0.06 21.57 -9.09
C GLY A 60 0.84 20.38 -8.76
N LYS A 61 1.37 19.69 -9.79
CA LYS A 61 2.09 18.41 -9.65
C LYS A 61 3.46 18.51 -8.95
N ASP A 62 4.12 19.67 -9.02
CA ASP A 62 5.42 19.90 -8.38
C ASP A 62 5.26 20.67 -7.08
N GLN A 63 5.60 19.99 -6.00
CA GLN A 63 5.40 20.47 -4.64
C GLN A 63 6.55 19.98 -3.76
N SER A 64 7.05 20.87 -2.91
CA SER A 64 8.10 20.56 -1.94
C SER A 64 7.65 19.48 -0.97
N MET A 65 8.56 18.64 -0.49
CA MET A 65 8.23 17.72 0.60
C MET A 65 7.77 18.50 1.82
N LYS A 66 6.66 18.06 2.41
CA LYS A 66 6.11 18.61 3.65
C LYS A 66 6.20 17.53 4.72
N GLU A 67 6.76 17.89 5.87
CA GLU A 67 6.92 16.94 6.98
C GLU A 67 5.56 16.37 7.41
N HIS A 68 5.48 15.06 7.64
CA HIS A 68 4.27 14.32 8.02
C HIS A 68 3.17 14.19 6.96
N TYR A 69 3.36 14.77 5.77
CA TYR A 69 2.41 14.69 4.68
C TYR A 69 3.00 13.97 3.47
N VAL A 70 2.11 13.40 2.67
CA VAL A 70 2.43 12.79 1.38
C VAL A 70 1.64 13.52 0.31
N TYR A 71 2.35 14.02 -0.70
CA TYR A 71 1.72 14.70 -1.83
C TYR A 71 1.31 13.69 -2.92
N GLY A 72 0.06 13.76 -3.39
CA GLY A 72 -0.40 12.98 -4.54
C GLY A 72 -1.92 12.97 -4.69
N ALA A 73 -2.42 12.03 -5.50
CA ALA A 73 -3.84 11.88 -5.78
C ALA A 73 -4.53 10.96 -4.75
N GLY A 74 -5.45 11.52 -3.96
CA GLY A 74 -6.27 10.78 -3.01
C GLY A 74 -7.76 10.98 -3.23
N SER A 75 -8.58 10.67 -2.22
CA SER A 75 -10.05 10.76 -2.30
C SER A 75 -10.58 12.17 -2.57
N LEU A 76 -9.90 13.19 -2.05
CA LEU A 76 -10.25 14.61 -2.20
C LEU A 76 -9.52 15.32 -3.36
N GLY A 77 -8.85 14.58 -4.24
CA GLY A 77 -8.10 15.11 -5.37
C GLY A 77 -6.59 15.18 -5.13
N TYR A 78 -5.91 16.09 -5.84
CA TYR A 78 -4.46 16.26 -5.72
C TYR A 78 -4.11 17.19 -4.56
N GLY A 79 -3.29 16.71 -3.62
CA GLY A 79 -2.89 17.50 -2.46
C GLY A 79 -1.98 16.77 -1.49
N TYR A 80 -1.74 17.40 -0.36
CA TYR A 80 -1.01 16.82 0.76
C TYR A 80 -1.98 16.07 1.67
N TYR A 81 -1.76 14.78 1.81
CA TYR A 81 -2.48 13.90 2.71
C TYR A 81 -1.61 13.59 3.92
N HIS A 82 -2.15 13.78 5.13
CA HIS A 82 -1.42 13.47 6.34
C HIS A 82 -1.22 11.95 6.47
N LEU A 83 -0.07 11.51 7.00
CA LEU A 83 0.26 10.09 7.25
C LEU A 83 -0.69 9.34 8.21
N LEU A 84 -1.65 10.03 8.79
CA LEU A 84 -2.70 9.46 9.65
C LEU A 84 -3.93 9.02 8.84
N THR A 85 -3.96 9.37 7.57
CA THR A 85 -5.01 8.99 6.63
C THR A 85 -4.58 7.75 5.87
N ARG A 86 -5.55 6.92 5.50
CA ARG A 86 -5.29 5.75 4.65
C ARG A 86 -4.78 6.16 3.26
N ASP A 87 -5.27 7.28 2.74
CA ASP A 87 -4.93 7.78 1.40
C ASP A 87 -3.45 8.10 1.25
N SER A 88 -2.80 8.64 2.30
CA SER A 88 -1.35 8.89 2.29
C SER A 88 -0.53 7.64 1.98
N HIS A 89 -0.88 6.50 2.57
CA HIS A 89 -0.21 5.21 2.35
C HIS A 89 -0.53 4.64 0.96
N LYS A 90 -1.74 4.87 0.45
CA LYS A 90 -2.10 4.51 -0.92
C LYS A 90 -1.27 5.30 -1.94
N ILE A 91 -1.10 6.60 -1.72
CA ILE A 91 -0.27 7.46 -2.58
C ILE A 91 1.18 7.01 -2.54
N LEU A 92 1.73 6.73 -1.36
CA LEU A 92 3.08 6.19 -1.20
C LEU A 92 3.25 4.87 -1.94
N TYR A 93 2.30 3.94 -1.80
CA TYR A 93 2.34 2.66 -2.49
C TYR A 93 2.41 2.83 -4.01
N VAL A 94 1.53 3.65 -4.60
CA VAL A 94 1.54 3.91 -6.06
C VAL A 94 2.85 4.54 -6.49
N ARG A 95 3.40 5.47 -5.70
CA ARG A 95 4.69 6.09 -6.00
C ARG A 95 5.83 5.07 -5.95
N LEU A 96 5.88 4.25 -4.90
CA LEU A 96 6.90 3.21 -4.75
C LEU A 96 6.87 2.21 -5.92
N GLN A 97 5.68 1.82 -6.40
CA GLN A 97 5.57 0.98 -7.60
C GLN A 97 6.18 1.61 -8.85
N SER A 98 6.15 2.94 -8.98
CA SER A 98 6.75 3.64 -10.11
C SER A 98 8.26 3.89 -9.96
N THR A 99 8.79 3.78 -8.73
CA THR A 99 10.20 4.06 -8.40
C THR A 99 11.00 2.80 -8.08
N THR A 100 10.45 1.61 -8.34
CA THR A 100 11.15 0.36 -8.07
C THR A 100 12.52 0.35 -8.76
N PRO A 101 13.62 0.10 -8.02
CA PRO A 101 14.96 0.08 -8.60
C PRO A 101 15.07 -1.02 -9.68
N PHE A 102 15.52 -0.64 -10.88
CA PHE A 102 15.59 -1.55 -12.03
C PHE A 102 16.65 -2.65 -11.84
N ALA A 103 16.24 -3.89 -12.09
CA ALA A 103 17.03 -5.10 -11.89
C ALA A 103 17.97 -5.46 -13.06
N CYS A 104 18.36 -4.51 -13.92
CA CYS A 104 19.00 -4.84 -15.20
C CYS A 104 20.36 -5.59 -15.07
N CYS A 105 21.01 -5.60 -13.90
CA CYS A 105 22.16 -6.46 -13.57
C CYS A 105 22.25 -6.82 -12.06
N SER A 106 21.15 -6.68 -11.30
CA SER A 106 21.18 -6.76 -9.82
C SER A 106 21.41 -8.17 -9.26
N CYS A 107 21.41 -9.20 -10.11
CA CYS A 107 21.71 -10.59 -9.75
C CYS A 107 23.18 -10.80 -9.31
N PHE A 108 24.07 -9.87 -9.67
CA PHE A 108 25.52 -9.99 -9.44
C PHE A 108 26.03 -9.10 -8.29
N ASN A 109 25.19 -8.27 -7.70
CA ASN A 109 25.57 -7.39 -6.58
C ASN A 109 24.60 -7.56 -5.41
N LYS A 110 25.10 -8.12 -4.30
CA LYS A 110 24.35 -8.34 -3.06
C LYS A 110 23.73 -7.05 -2.49
N GLU A 111 24.38 -5.90 -2.68
CA GLU A 111 23.86 -4.62 -2.21
C GLU A 111 22.66 -4.16 -3.04
N ALA A 112 22.70 -4.38 -4.36
CA ALA A 112 21.59 -4.07 -5.25
C ALA A 112 20.39 -4.99 -4.97
N THR A 113 20.63 -6.28 -4.71
CA THR A 113 19.58 -7.22 -4.27
C THR A 113 18.97 -6.76 -2.96
N ARG A 114 19.78 -6.38 -1.96
CA ARG A 114 19.29 -5.90 -0.67
C ARG A 114 18.44 -4.64 -0.80
N ALA A 115 18.82 -3.72 -1.68
CA ALA A 115 18.05 -2.50 -1.93
C ALA A 115 16.68 -2.79 -2.55
N ILE A 116 16.59 -3.79 -3.44
CA ILE A 116 15.32 -4.26 -4.00
C ILE A 116 14.48 -4.91 -2.90
N ASP A 117 15.05 -5.80 -2.10
CA ASP A 117 14.35 -6.47 -1.00
C ASP A 117 13.81 -5.45 0.02
N GLU A 118 14.63 -4.46 0.40
CA GLU A 118 14.23 -3.36 1.29
C GLU A 118 13.10 -2.52 0.69
N HIS A 119 13.17 -2.23 -0.61
CA HIS A 119 12.13 -1.49 -1.32
C HIS A 119 10.81 -2.27 -1.37
N ASP A 120 10.86 -3.58 -1.65
CA ASP A 120 9.68 -4.45 -1.71
C ASP A 120 9.04 -4.65 -0.33
N ASP A 121 9.86 -4.79 0.72
CA ASP A 121 9.38 -4.84 2.11
C ASP A 121 8.59 -3.58 2.48
N VAL A 122 9.13 -2.39 2.18
CA VAL A 122 8.48 -1.11 2.49
C VAL A 122 7.23 -0.91 1.62
N THR A 123 7.30 -1.30 0.34
CA THR A 123 6.16 -1.24 -0.59
C THR A 123 5.02 -2.12 -0.09
N ARG A 124 5.32 -3.32 0.40
CA ARG A 124 4.35 -4.24 1.00
C ARG A 124 3.71 -3.67 2.26
N ILE A 125 4.48 -3.03 3.14
CA ILE A 125 3.94 -2.36 4.34
C ILE A 125 2.98 -1.24 3.93
N CYS A 126 3.36 -0.39 2.97
CA CYS A 126 2.51 0.68 2.47
C CYS A 126 1.22 0.15 1.84
N TYR A 127 1.32 -0.95 1.06
CA TYR A 127 0.15 -1.64 0.50
C TYR A 127 -0.79 -2.13 1.59
N ASN A 128 -0.27 -2.88 2.58
CA ASN A 128 -1.08 -3.41 3.68
C ASN A 128 -1.85 -2.28 4.38
N ARG A 129 -1.17 -1.18 4.71
CA ARG A 129 -1.79 0.00 5.34
C ARG A 129 -2.83 0.68 4.46
N SER A 130 -2.63 0.68 3.14
CA SER A 130 -3.58 1.27 2.19
C SER A 130 -4.92 0.51 2.08
N VAL A 131 -4.91 -0.79 2.39
CA VAL A 131 -6.11 -1.65 2.35
C VAL A 131 -6.67 -1.97 3.73
N ALA A 132 -5.93 -1.62 4.79
CA ALA A 132 -6.32 -1.89 6.17
C ALA A 132 -7.61 -1.16 6.57
N THR A 133 -8.45 -1.86 7.31
CA THR A 133 -9.68 -1.31 7.89
C THR A 133 -9.35 -0.37 9.06
N ILE A 134 -8.32 -0.71 9.83
CA ILE A 134 -7.86 0.02 11.02
C ILE A 134 -6.36 0.33 10.91
N PRO A 135 -5.85 1.37 11.59
CA PRO A 135 -4.42 1.70 11.62
C PRO A 135 -3.64 0.75 12.55
N ASP A 136 -3.65 -0.55 12.23
CA ASP A 136 -2.89 -1.60 12.91
C ASP A 136 -2.20 -2.47 11.87
N ASP A 137 -0.87 -2.54 11.91
CA ASP A 137 -0.08 -3.31 10.93
C ASP A 137 -0.36 -4.83 10.98
N ILE A 138 -0.73 -5.37 12.14
CA ILE A 138 -1.08 -6.79 12.27
C ILE A 138 -2.41 -7.07 11.56
N GLN A 139 -3.40 -6.20 11.76
CA GLN A 139 -4.69 -6.33 11.09
C GLN A 139 -4.57 -6.00 9.59
N ALA A 140 -3.76 -5.00 9.24
CA ALA A 140 -3.48 -4.62 7.86
C ALA A 140 -2.95 -5.79 7.03
N ALA A 141 -2.04 -6.59 7.59
CA ALA A 141 -1.53 -7.79 6.93
C ALA A 141 -2.64 -8.83 6.66
N LYS A 142 -3.55 -9.03 7.62
CA LYS A 142 -4.70 -9.94 7.46
C LYS A 142 -5.69 -9.44 6.41
N ASP A 143 -6.00 -8.15 6.44
CA ASP A 143 -6.92 -7.53 5.48
C ASP A 143 -6.36 -7.60 4.05
N ALA A 144 -5.05 -7.38 3.90
CA ALA A 144 -4.35 -7.53 2.63
C ALA A 144 -4.40 -8.97 2.12
N GLU A 145 -4.18 -9.96 2.99
CA GLU A 145 -4.28 -11.37 2.64
C GLU A 145 -5.72 -11.76 2.24
N ALA A 146 -6.72 -11.30 2.99
CA ALA A 146 -8.13 -11.54 2.68
C ALA A 146 -8.50 -10.95 1.30
N LYS A 147 -8.04 -9.74 0.99
CA LYS A 147 -8.26 -9.10 -0.31
C LYS A 147 -7.55 -9.85 -1.44
N ALA A 148 -6.33 -10.32 -1.22
CA ALA A 148 -5.58 -11.13 -2.18
C ALA A 148 -6.30 -12.47 -2.46
N ARG A 149 -6.75 -13.18 -1.41
CA ARG A 149 -7.53 -14.42 -1.53
C ARG A 149 -8.85 -14.20 -2.27
N GLY A 150 -9.57 -13.13 -1.97
CA GLY A 150 -10.81 -12.77 -2.66
C GLY A 150 -10.59 -12.50 -4.15
N THR A 151 -9.52 -11.76 -4.48
CA THR A 151 -9.13 -11.48 -5.87
C THR A 151 -8.74 -12.76 -6.61
N ALA A 152 -7.92 -13.62 -6.00
CA ALA A 152 -7.52 -14.89 -6.58
C ALA A 152 -8.72 -15.81 -6.84
N LYS A 153 -9.67 -15.88 -5.90
CA LYS A 153 -10.92 -16.64 -6.08
C LYS A 153 -11.78 -16.08 -7.21
N ALA A 154 -11.87 -14.76 -7.34
CA ALA A 154 -12.60 -14.12 -8.44
C ALA A 154 -11.98 -14.44 -9.81
N VAL A 155 -10.65 -14.37 -9.92
CA VAL A 155 -9.91 -14.73 -11.15
C VAL A 155 -10.09 -16.21 -11.48
N TYR A 156 -10.01 -17.10 -10.48
CA TYR A 156 -10.27 -18.53 -10.68
C TYR A 156 -11.69 -18.80 -11.19
N ASN A 157 -12.70 -18.19 -10.57
CA ASN A 157 -14.08 -18.34 -11.01
C ASN A 157 -14.31 -17.79 -12.44
N PHE A 158 -13.69 -16.66 -12.77
CA PHE A 158 -13.80 -16.06 -14.10
C PHE A 158 -13.16 -16.97 -15.17
N THR A 159 -11.95 -17.46 -14.93
CA THR A 159 -11.25 -18.37 -15.85
C THR A 159 -11.96 -19.72 -16.03
N GLN A 160 -12.59 -20.26 -14.98
CA GLN A 160 -13.43 -21.45 -15.08
C GLN A 160 -14.68 -21.20 -15.93
N ASN A 161 -15.34 -20.05 -15.74
CA ASN A 161 -16.51 -19.68 -16.55
C ASN A 161 -16.13 -19.49 -18.03
N GLU A 162 -14.99 -18.85 -18.33
CA GLU A 162 -14.50 -18.74 -19.71
C GLU A 162 -14.19 -20.10 -20.33
N GLN A 163 -13.54 -21.01 -19.59
CA GLN A 163 -13.29 -22.37 -20.06
C GLN A 163 -14.58 -23.15 -20.33
N LEU A 164 -15.60 -23.00 -19.47
CA LEU A 164 -16.92 -23.62 -19.68
C LEU A 164 -17.61 -23.06 -20.94
N VAL A 165 -17.54 -21.75 -21.18
CA VAL A 165 -18.11 -21.11 -22.37
C VAL A 165 -17.39 -21.58 -23.64
N VAL A 166 -16.06 -21.61 -23.63
CA VAL A 166 -15.25 -22.07 -24.78
C VAL A 166 -15.55 -23.54 -25.10
N ASN A 167 -15.62 -24.41 -24.08
CA ASN A 167 -15.95 -25.83 -24.26
C ASN A 167 -17.39 -26.02 -24.76
N ALA A 168 -18.35 -25.22 -24.28
CA ALA A 168 -19.73 -25.28 -24.75
C ALA A 168 -19.86 -24.83 -26.22
N ILE A 169 -19.13 -23.79 -26.64
CA ILE A 169 -19.09 -23.34 -28.04
C ILE A 169 -18.44 -24.41 -28.92
N GLN A 170 -17.29 -24.96 -28.52
CA GLN A 170 -16.63 -26.03 -29.28
C GLN A 170 -17.51 -27.27 -29.44
N THR A 171 -18.25 -27.65 -28.40
CA THR A 171 -19.17 -28.78 -28.44
C THR A 171 -20.39 -28.50 -29.32
N GLY A 172 -20.96 -27.30 -29.25
CA GLY A 172 -22.08 -26.89 -30.10
C GLY A 172 -21.73 -26.82 -31.59
N VAL A 173 -20.52 -26.35 -31.93
CA VAL A 173 -20.02 -26.32 -33.32
C VAL A 173 -19.79 -27.73 -33.87
N PHE A 174 -19.32 -28.67 -33.05
CA PHE A 174 -19.10 -30.06 -33.48
C PHE A 174 -20.43 -30.79 -33.75
N ILE A 175 -21.47 -30.55 -32.94
CA ILE A 175 -22.80 -31.15 -33.12
C ILE A 175 -23.55 -30.56 -34.31
N ALA A 176 -23.33 -29.27 -34.65
CA ALA A 176 -24.01 -28.62 -35.76
C ALA A 176 -23.44 -28.98 -37.15
N HIS A 177 -22.29 -29.65 -37.23
CA HIS A 177 -21.58 -29.95 -38.48
C HIS A 177 -21.27 -31.44 -38.69
N GLY A 178 -21.78 -32.32 -37.83
CA GLY A 178 -21.76 -33.79 -38.00
C GLY A 178 -23.15 -34.32 -38.31
#